data_AF-A0A6N6SU79-F1
#
_entry.id   AF-A0A6N6SU79-F1
#
_cell.length_a   1.000
_cell.length_b   1.000
_cell.length_c   1.000
_cell.angle_alpha   90.00
_cell.angle_beta   90.00
_cell.angle_gamma   90.00
#
_symmetry.space_group_name_H-M   'P 1'
#
loop_
_entity.id
_entity.type
_entity.pdbx_description
1 polymer ?
#
loop_
_entity_poly.entity_id
_entity_poly.type
_entity_poly.pdbx_seq_one_letter_code
_entity_poly.pdbx_strand_id
1 'polypeptide(L)'
;MPETKPRRRVRGSSTGRPIMVLLDLLGRRMTLRILWELRDRPLTFRALQEAAQTNPSVLNVRLAELREAQLVGHGVEGYALTAQGRDLLQTFLPLHAWAENWARQVVKGPPGAVRSKR
;
A
#
# COMPACT_ATOMS: atom_id res chain seq x y z
N MET A 1 0.04 -34.21 -4.60
CA MET A 1 0.86 -33.00 -4.36
C MET A 1 0.21 -31.84 -5.08
N PRO A 2 -0.07 -30.68 -4.47
CA PRO A 2 -0.43 -29.52 -5.27
C PRO A 2 0.84 -28.76 -5.63
N GLU A 3 1.15 -28.77 -6.92
CA GLU A 3 2.21 -27.96 -7.52
C GLU A 3 1.91 -26.47 -7.33
N THR A 4 2.86 -25.76 -6.70
CA THR A 4 2.84 -24.31 -6.54
C THR A 4 2.98 -23.64 -7.90
N LYS A 5 1.92 -22.96 -8.37
CA LYS A 5 1.94 -22.18 -9.62
C LYS A 5 3.13 -21.19 -9.64
N PRO A 6 3.80 -21.00 -10.79
CA PRO A 6 5.01 -20.18 -10.87
C PRO A 6 4.72 -18.71 -10.55
N ARG A 7 5.57 -18.14 -9.71
CA ARG A 7 5.61 -16.74 -9.27
C ARG A 7 5.42 -15.79 -10.46
N ARG A 8 4.32 -15.05 -10.47
CA ARG A 8 4.08 -13.93 -11.38
C ARG A 8 5.25 -12.94 -11.20
N ARG A 9 6.09 -12.80 -12.23
CA ARG A 9 7.25 -11.90 -12.22
C ARG A 9 6.77 -10.48 -11.94
N VAL A 10 7.24 -9.93 -10.84
CA VAL A 10 6.97 -8.55 -10.45
C VAL A 10 7.87 -7.62 -11.27
N ARG A 11 7.29 -6.56 -11.86
CA ARG A 11 8.03 -5.59 -12.68
C ARG A 11 9.11 -4.94 -11.80
N GLY A 12 10.39 -5.12 -12.16
CA GLY A 12 11.52 -4.50 -11.45
C GLY A 12 12.26 -5.37 -10.42
N SER A 13 11.90 -6.64 -10.22
CA SER A 13 12.72 -7.54 -9.39
C SER A 13 12.96 -8.90 -10.06
N SER A 14 14.22 -9.16 -10.44
CA SER A 14 14.66 -10.42 -11.03
C SER A 14 14.82 -11.56 -10.02
N THR A 15 14.65 -11.31 -8.72
CA THR A 15 15.13 -12.22 -7.64
C THR A 15 14.03 -12.87 -6.78
N GLY A 16 12.76 -12.48 -6.90
CA GLY A 16 11.66 -13.10 -6.13
C GLY A 16 11.79 -12.97 -4.60
N ARG A 17 12.59 -12.02 -4.11
CA ARG A 17 12.79 -11.76 -2.68
C ARG A 17 11.47 -11.35 -2.02
N PRO A 18 11.05 -11.96 -0.90
CA PRO A 18 9.76 -11.66 -0.26
C PRO A 18 9.51 -10.17 -0.01
N ILE A 19 10.54 -9.45 0.45
CA ILE A 19 10.44 -8.00 0.68
C ILE A 19 10.13 -7.22 -0.61
N MET A 20 10.70 -7.60 -1.75
CA MET A 20 10.44 -6.92 -3.03
C MET A 20 9.02 -7.17 -3.53
N VAL A 21 8.49 -8.38 -3.32
CA VAL A 21 7.10 -8.71 -3.67
C VAL A 21 6.12 -7.90 -2.81
N LEU A 22 6.40 -7.80 -1.51
CA LEU A 22 5.60 -6.99 -0.60
C LEU A 22 5.65 -5.49 -0.99
N LEU A 23 6.85 -4.95 -1.21
CA LEU A 23 7.01 -3.55 -1.61
C LEU A 23 6.35 -3.23 -2.94
N ASP A 24 6.34 -4.16 -3.91
CA ASP A 24 5.57 -3.99 -5.14
C ASP A 24 4.07 -3.91 -4.87
N LEU A 25 3.51 -4.85 -4.08
CA LEU A 25 2.09 -4.81 -3.72
C LEU A 25 1.72 -3.49 -3.06
N LEU A 26 2.53 -3.04 -2.09
CA LEU A 26 2.32 -1.78 -1.36
C LEU A 26 2.50 -0.54 -2.27
N GLY A 27 3.40 -0.61 -3.25
CA GLY A 27 3.64 0.46 -4.22
C GLY A 27 2.56 0.59 -5.29
N ARG A 28 1.63 -0.37 -5.41
CA ARG A 28 0.51 -0.26 -6.35
C ARG A 28 -0.44 0.86 -5.93
N ARG A 29 -0.95 1.58 -6.94
CA ARG A 29 -1.89 2.69 -6.74
C ARG A 29 -3.05 2.28 -5.82
N MET A 30 -3.37 3.11 -4.84
CA MET A 30 -4.43 2.91 -3.83
C MET A 30 -4.20 1.82 -2.79
N THR A 31 -3.16 0.97 -2.88
CA THR A 31 -2.95 -0.11 -1.89
C THR A 31 -2.80 0.42 -0.47
N LEU A 32 -1.86 1.33 -0.24
CA LEU A 32 -1.64 1.91 1.09
C LEU A 32 -2.84 2.69 1.58
N ARG A 33 -3.54 3.41 0.69
CA ARG A 33 -4.77 4.14 1.05
C ARG A 33 -5.85 3.19 1.54
N ILE A 34 -6.08 2.08 0.85
CA ILE A 34 -7.06 1.06 1.26
C ILE A 34 -6.70 0.44 2.62
N LEU A 35 -5.44 0.05 2.80
CA LEU A 35 -4.97 -0.50 4.09
C LEU A 35 -5.15 0.49 5.24
N TRP A 36 -4.91 1.78 4.97
CA TRP A 36 -5.07 2.85 5.94
C TRP A 36 -6.53 3.07 6.36
N GLU A 37 -7.46 3.13 5.41
CA GLU A 37 -8.89 3.30 5.74
C GLU A 37 -9.47 2.11 6.53
N LEU A 38 -8.89 0.92 6.36
CA LEU A 38 -9.28 -0.30 7.08
C LEU A 38 -8.62 -0.47 8.45
N ARG A 39 -7.74 0.47 8.87
CA ARG A 39 -6.92 0.32 10.07
C ARG A 39 -7.73 0.27 11.38
N ASP A 40 -8.84 1.02 11.42
CA ASP A 40 -9.60 1.27 12.65
C ASP A 40 -10.82 0.34 12.75
N ARG A 41 -11.50 0.08 11.64
CA ARG A 41 -12.74 -0.70 11.63
C ARG A 41 -13.02 -1.37 10.28
N PRO A 42 -13.89 -2.39 10.24
CA PRO A 42 -14.40 -2.92 8.98
C PRO A 42 -15.19 -1.85 8.20
N LEU A 43 -15.11 -1.92 6.87
CA LEU A 43 -15.87 -1.06 5.96
C LEU A 43 -16.55 -1.88 4.87
N THR A 44 -17.80 -1.53 4.57
CA THR A 44 -18.48 -2.03 3.37
C THR A 44 -17.74 -1.57 2.11
N PHE A 45 -17.98 -2.23 0.97
CA PHE A 45 -17.34 -1.83 -0.30
C PHE A 45 -17.57 -0.35 -0.64
N ARG A 46 -18.81 0.14 -0.48
CA ARG A 46 -19.18 1.52 -0.78
C ARG A 46 -18.47 2.51 0.16
N ALA A 47 -18.50 2.23 1.47
CA ALA A 47 -17.82 3.10 2.45
C ALA A 47 -16.30 3.13 2.21
N LEU A 48 -15.70 2.00 1.88
CA LEU A 48 -14.27 1.93 1.56
C LEU A 48 -13.94 2.66 0.26
N GLN A 49 -14.79 2.56 -0.77
CA GLN A 49 -14.61 3.28 -2.03
C GLN A 49 -14.60 4.80 -1.82
N GLU A 50 -15.54 5.30 -1.03
CA GLU A 50 -15.66 6.71 -0.68
C GLU A 50 -14.46 7.18 0.16
N ALA A 51 -14.13 6.47 1.23
CA ALA A 51 -13.01 6.79 2.11
C ALA A 51 -11.66 6.76 1.37
N ALA A 52 -11.47 5.78 0.49
CA ALA A 52 -10.27 5.66 -0.33
C ALA A 52 -10.28 6.59 -1.55
N GLN A 53 -11.39 7.26 -1.87
CA GLN A 53 -11.55 8.14 -3.04
C GLN A 53 -11.11 7.47 -4.35
N THR A 54 -11.55 6.23 -4.54
CA THR A 54 -11.20 5.41 -5.73
C THR A 54 -12.44 5.01 -6.52
N ASN A 55 -12.24 4.52 -7.74
CA ASN A 55 -13.32 3.92 -8.52
C ASN A 55 -13.52 2.42 -8.16
N PRO A 56 -14.69 1.84 -8.46
CA PRO A 56 -15.01 0.45 -8.14
C PRO A 56 -14.04 -0.57 -8.76
N SER A 57 -13.61 -0.36 -10.01
CA SER A 57 -12.74 -1.30 -10.72
C SER A 57 -11.36 -1.41 -10.06
N VAL A 58 -10.76 -0.27 -9.70
CA VAL A 58 -9.49 -0.24 -8.96
C VAL A 58 -9.66 -0.87 -7.59
N LEU A 59 -10.75 -0.56 -6.88
CA LEU A 59 -11.00 -1.12 -5.54
C LEU A 59 -11.14 -2.65 -5.58
N ASN A 60 -11.91 -3.18 -6.53
CA ASN A 60 -12.09 -4.63 -6.69
C ASN A 60 -10.78 -5.36 -6.95
N VAL A 61 -9.95 -4.85 -7.87
CA VAL A 61 -8.63 -5.45 -8.15
C VAL A 61 -7.75 -5.43 -6.91
N ARG A 62 -7.72 -4.30 -6.19
CA ARG A 62 -6.88 -4.18 -4.98
C ARG A 62 -7.36 -5.06 -3.83
N LEU A 63 -8.66 -5.15 -3.60
CA LEU A 63 -9.22 -6.03 -2.59
C LEU A 63 -8.94 -7.50 -2.91
N ALA A 64 -9.01 -7.90 -4.19
CA ALA A 64 -8.63 -9.25 -4.60
C ALA A 64 -7.15 -9.54 -4.29
N GLU A 65 -6.24 -8.63 -4.68
CA GLU A 65 -4.79 -8.76 -4.42
C GLU A 65 -4.47 -8.80 -2.91
N LEU A 66 -5.11 -7.94 -2.11
CA LEU A 66 -4.90 -7.89 -0.66
C LEU A 66 -5.50 -9.09 0.09
N ARG A 67 -6.59 -9.67 -0.44
CA ARG A 67 -7.16 -10.92 0.07
C ARG A 67 -6.29 -12.12 -0.28
N GLU A 68 -5.78 -12.19 -1.50
CA GLU A 68 -4.82 -13.23 -1.91
C GLU A 68 -3.56 -13.18 -1.02
N ALA A 69 -3.09 -11.98 -0.70
CA ALA A 69 -1.97 -11.76 0.22
C ALA A 69 -2.30 -11.95 1.72
N GLN A 70 -3.53 -12.34 2.07
CA GLN A 70 -4.01 -12.52 3.44
C GLN A 70 -3.89 -11.27 4.34
N LEU A 71 -3.84 -10.07 3.75
CA LEU A 71 -3.77 -8.80 4.48
C LEU A 71 -5.17 -8.24 4.78
N VAL A 72 -6.14 -8.52 3.92
CA VAL A 72 -7.54 -8.11 4.06
C VAL A 72 -8.45 -9.34 4.05
N GLY A 73 -9.44 -9.37 4.93
CA GLY A 73 -10.54 -10.33 4.94
C GLY A 73 -11.87 -9.67 4.60
N HIS A 74 -12.93 -10.48 4.47
CA HIS A 74 -14.30 -10.00 4.31
C HIS A 74 -15.22 -10.75 5.28
N GLY A 75 -15.77 -10.03 6.25
CA GLY A 75 -16.71 -10.54 7.25
C GLY A 75 -18.10 -9.95 7.07
N VAL A 76 -18.94 -10.13 8.09
CA VAL A 76 -20.35 -9.67 8.10
C VAL A 76 -20.44 -8.14 7.95
N GLU A 77 -19.53 -7.39 8.57
CA GLU A 77 -19.51 -5.92 8.54
C GLU A 77 -18.74 -5.34 7.33
N GLY A 78 -18.22 -6.20 6.45
CA GLY A 78 -17.47 -5.81 5.26
C GLY A 78 -15.99 -6.19 5.31
N TYR A 79 -15.16 -5.41 4.62
CA TYR A 79 -13.72 -5.63 4.52
C TYR A 79 -13.01 -5.14 5.76
N ALA A 80 -12.02 -5.90 6.24
CA ALA A 80 -11.22 -5.53 7.40
C ALA A 80 -9.79 -6.05 7.26
N LEU A 81 -8.84 -5.42 7.95
CA LEU A 81 -7.50 -5.98 8.09
C LEU A 81 -7.56 -7.33 8.82
N THR A 82 -6.81 -8.30 8.34
CA THR A 82 -6.52 -9.53 9.09
C THR A 82 -5.54 -9.23 10.22
N ALA A 83 -5.22 -10.23 11.04
CA ALA A 83 -4.13 -10.10 12.02
C ALA A 83 -2.80 -9.74 11.34
N GLN A 84 -2.48 -10.39 10.21
CA GLN A 84 -1.28 -10.11 9.43
C GLN A 84 -1.32 -8.72 8.77
N GLY A 85 -2.48 -8.27 8.29
CA GLY A 85 -2.66 -6.93 7.75
C GLY A 85 -2.41 -5.83 8.78
N ARG A 86 -2.90 -6.04 10.02
CA ARG A 86 -2.64 -5.12 11.14
C ARG A 86 -1.16 -5.09 11.51
N ASP A 87 -0.53 -6.25 11.64
CA ASP A 87 0.90 -6.38 11.95
C ASP A 87 1.78 -5.69 10.90
N LEU A 88 1.48 -5.90 9.61
CA LEU A 88 2.15 -5.20 8.51
C LEU A 88 1.99 -3.68 8.64
N LEU A 89 0.77 -3.19 8.89
CA LEU A 89 0.52 -1.76 9.00
C LEU A 89 1.31 -1.15 10.15
N GLN A 90 1.35 -1.80 11.32
CA GLN A 90 2.15 -1.37 12.47
C GLN A 90 3.64 -1.37 12.16
N THR A 91 4.15 -2.39 11.46
CA THR A 91 5.55 -2.45 10.99
C THR A 91 5.87 -1.34 10.00
N PHE A 92 4.89 -0.93 9.18
CA PHE A 92 5.07 0.11 8.16
C PHE A 92 5.03 1.53 8.72
N LEU A 93 4.36 1.77 9.86
CA LEU A 93 4.25 3.10 10.47
C LEU A 93 5.63 3.75 10.77
N PRO A 94 6.61 3.06 11.37
CA PRO A 94 7.97 3.60 11.54
C PRO A 94 8.64 3.97 10.21
N LEU A 95 8.48 3.14 9.18
CA LEU A 95 9.03 3.41 7.85
C LEU A 95 8.38 4.65 7.23
N HIS A 96 7.06 4.80 7.37
CA HIS A 96 6.34 6.00 6.93
C HIS A 96 6.86 7.26 7.65
N ALA A 97 7.00 7.22 8.97
CA ALA A 97 7.54 8.34 9.75
C ALA A 97 8.98 8.69 9.32
N TRP A 98 9.82 7.69 9.08
CA TRP A 98 11.16 7.91 8.54
C TRP A 98 11.12 8.54 7.14
N ALA A 99 10.26 8.05 6.25
CA ALA A 99 10.11 8.57 4.90
C ALA A 99 9.66 10.05 4.89
N GLU A 100 8.73 10.42 5.77
CA GLU A 100 8.33 11.82 5.97
C GLU A 100 9.49 12.69 6.48
N ASN A 101 10.28 12.18 7.43
CA ASN A 101 11.48 12.89 7.93
C ASN A 101 12.52 13.07 6.81
N TRP A 102 12.76 12.04 6.03
CA TRP A 102 13.67 12.06 4.89
C TRP A 102 13.20 13.04 3.81
N ALA A 103 11.92 13.03 3.45
CA ALA A 103 11.34 13.94 2.47
C ALA A 103 11.56 15.41 2.88
N ARG A 104 11.38 15.76 4.16
CA ARG A 104 11.65 17.12 4.66
C ARG A 104 13.11 17.54 4.55
N GLN A 105 14.05 16.60 4.63
CA GLN A 105 15.49 16.87 4.48
C GLN A 105 15.88 17.05 3.01
N VAL A 106 15.27 16.29 2.11
CA VAL A 106 15.56 16.36 0.66
C VAL A 106 14.85 17.54 -0.01
N VAL A 107 13.65 17.91 0.43
CA VAL A 107 12.90 19.08 -0.10
C VAL A 107 13.53 20.42 0.31
N LYS A 108 14.40 20.44 1.35
CA LYS A 108 15.32 21.57 1.61
C LYS A 108 16.50 21.56 0.61
N GLY A 109 16.22 21.77 -0.67
CA GLY A 109 17.20 22.30 -1.64
C GLY A 109 17.30 23.83 -1.50
N PRO A 110 18.45 24.48 -1.78
CA PRO A 110 18.67 25.88 -1.42
C PRO A 110 17.68 26.81 -2.15
N PRO A 111 17.21 27.90 -1.50
CA PRO A 111 16.42 28.92 -2.18
C PRO A 111 17.22 29.46 -3.36
N GLY A 112 16.57 29.47 -4.53
CA GLY A 112 17.18 29.77 -5.81
C GLY A 112 18.05 31.03 -5.75
N ALA A 113 19.28 30.90 -6.24
CA ALA A 113 20.07 32.03 -6.67
C ALA A 113 19.27 32.81 -7.72
N VAL A 114 18.69 33.93 -7.32
CA VAL A 114 18.19 34.94 -8.25
C VAL A 114 19.40 35.43 -9.03
N ARG A 115 19.57 34.90 -10.25
CA ARG A 115 20.50 35.47 -11.22
C ARG A 115 20.01 36.86 -11.59
N SER A 116 20.61 37.86 -10.98
CA SER A 116 20.62 39.24 -11.49
C SER A 116 21.16 39.21 -12.93
N LYS A 117 20.30 39.57 -13.89
CA LYS A 117 20.76 39.99 -15.22
C LYS A 117 21.19 41.45 -15.08
N ARG A 118 22.47 41.70 -15.35
CA ARG A 118 22.94 42.98 -15.88
C ARG A 118 22.51 43.09 -17.34
#